data_AF-A0A7Y7TCV5-F1
#
_entry.id   AF-A0A7Y7TCV5-F1
#
_cell.length_a   1.000
_cell.length_b   1.000
_cell.length_c   1.000
_cell.angle_alpha   90.00
_cell.angle_beta   90.00
_cell.angle_gamma   90.00
#
_symmetry.space_group_name_H-M   'P 1'
#
loop_
_entity.id
_entity.type
_entity.pdbx_description
1 polymer ?
#
loop_
_entity_poly.entity_id
_entity_poly.type
_entity_poly.pdbx_seq_one_letter_code
_entity_poly.pdbx_strand_id
1 'polypeptide(L)'
;MKKLGWFMVRLVIAYLSIGVLLGVVILNNTYAPRFFFMDWDIMVWFAVLVTILSYVLFRIKRTTNIGKLMFASILGTVVLFMYAEESYWIANINVRSWSLFLSVLYVFMLLYFLFPHRWLKPFLFLSPVAAGSWVLFWIGYTPINVTLSIMEVQGTIPDEKYHKAISMLPDIYSTCLISALLWTSQVLGVYALAYWGNNPRVSYQNAVRSLKSMVSPSS
;
A
#
# COMPACT_ATOMS: atom_id res chain seq x y z
N MET A 1 31.09 19.75 12.02
CA MET A 1 30.18 19.61 13.18
C MET A 1 28.69 19.64 12.81
N LYS A 2 28.16 20.64 12.10
CA LYS A 2 26.72 20.70 11.72
C LYS A 2 26.19 19.46 10.98
N LYS A 3 26.95 18.88 10.05
CA LYS A 3 26.57 17.65 9.32
C LYS A 3 26.51 16.41 10.23
N LEU A 4 27.43 16.28 11.17
CA LEU A 4 27.47 15.17 12.13
C LEU A 4 26.31 15.25 13.12
N GLY A 5 26.01 16.45 13.64
CA GLY A 5 24.85 16.67 14.51
C GLY A 5 23.53 16.32 13.83
N TRP A 6 23.33 16.75 12.57
CA TRP A 6 22.16 16.38 11.79
C TRP A 6 22.05 14.89 11.50
N PHE A 7 23.18 14.21 11.28
CA PHE A 7 23.19 12.77 11.12
C PHE A 7 22.78 12.05 12.42
N MET A 8 23.29 12.48 13.57
CA MET A 8 22.90 11.94 14.89
C MET A 8 21.40 12.12 15.16
N VAL A 9 20.84 13.29 14.85
CA VAL A 9 19.39 13.54 14.98
C VAL A 9 18.58 12.57 14.12
N ARG A 10 18.99 12.33 12.87
CA ARG A 10 18.31 11.35 12.00
C ARG A 10 18.43 9.92 12.52
N LEU A 11 19.59 9.58 13.08
CA LEU A 11 19.83 8.26 13.67
C LEU A 11 18.91 8.03 14.87
N VAL A 12 18.75 9.03 15.74
CA VAL A 12 17.81 8.98 16.87
C VAL A 12 16.36 8.84 16.37
N ILE A 13 15.94 9.61 15.36
CA ILE A 13 14.60 9.51 14.78
C ILE A 13 14.37 8.12 14.18
N ALA A 14 15.33 7.61 13.42
CA ALA A 14 15.26 6.27 12.84
C ALA A 14 15.22 5.18 13.91
N TYR A 15 16.01 5.33 14.98
CA TYR A 15 16.01 4.38 16.09
C TYR A 15 14.65 4.34 16.81
N LEU A 16 14.07 5.52 17.10
CA LEU A 16 12.75 5.62 17.72
C LEU A 16 11.64 5.07 16.83
N SER A 17 11.76 5.19 15.50
CA SER A 17 10.75 4.69 14.57
C SER A 17 10.78 3.18 14.39
N ILE A 18 11.91 2.50 14.63
CA ILE A 18 12.00 1.03 14.52
C ILE A 18 10.96 0.33 15.38
N GLY A 19 10.79 0.73 16.65
CA GLY A 19 9.81 0.11 17.54
C GLY A 19 8.38 0.24 17.03
N VAL A 20 8.03 1.42 16.51
CA VAL A 20 6.70 1.69 15.91
C VAL A 20 6.50 0.84 14.66
N LEU A 21 7.51 0.74 13.79
CA LEU A 21 7.44 -0.04 12.56
C LEU A 21 7.34 -1.55 12.83
N LEU A 22 8.04 -2.04 13.85
CA LEU A 22 7.91 -3.44 14.30
C LEU A 22 6.50 -3.74 14.80
N GLY A 23 5.91 -2.86 15.63
CA GLY A 23 4.53 -3.01 16.07
C GLY A 23 3.55 -3.07 14.90
N VAL A 24 3.75 -2.22 13.89
CA VAL A 24 2.95 -2.22 12.66
C VAL A 24 3.09 -3.53 11.87
N VAL A 25 4.30 -4.05 11.70
CA VAL A 25 4.54 -5.32 11.01
C VAL A 25 3.86 -6.48 11.73
N ILE A 26 3.90 -6.51 13.06
CA ILE A 26 3.25 -7.53 13.89
C ILE A 26 1.72 -7.45 13.74
N LEU A 27 1.15 -6.26 13.80
CA LEU A 27 -0.29 -6.05 13.57
C LEU A 27 -0.68 -6.56 12.18
N ASN A 28 0.05 -6.18 11.13
CA ASN A 28 -0.24 -6.61 9.76
C ASN A 28 -0.10 -8.13 9.55
N ASN A 29 0.79 -8.77 10.29
CA ASN A 29 0.94 -10.22 10.28
C ASN A 29 -0.26 -10.95 10.92
N THR A 30 -0.90 -10.30 11.90
CA THR A 30 -1.98 -10.87 12.70
C THR A 30 -3.36 -10.64 12.07
N TYR A 31 -3.59 -9.47 11.45
CA TYR A 31 -4.90 -9.00 10.98
C TYR A 31 -5.37 -9.56 9.65
N ALA A 32 -4.95 -10.77 9.33
CA ALA A 32 -5.17 -11.32 8.03
C ALA A 32 -6.43 -12.19 7.97
N PRO A 33 -7.48 -11.74 7.26
CA PRO A 33 -8.70 -12.51 7.12
C PRO A 33 -8.40 -13.84 6.40
N ARG A 34 -8.69 -14.96 7.08
CA ARG A 34 -8.41 -16.33 6.61
C ARG A 34 -9.46 -16.89 5.65
N PHE A 35 -10.41 -16.07 5.21
CA PHE A 35 -11.68 -16.54 4.62
C PHE A 35 -11.78 -16.35 3.09
N PHE A 36 -10.68 -16.04 2.40
CA PHE A 36 -10.74 -15.69 0.99
C PHE A 36 -10.03 -16.74 0.14
N PHE A 37 -10.82 -17.61 -0.48
CA PHE A 37 -10.35 -18.36 -1.64
C PHE A 37 -10.10 -17.36 -2.76
N MET A 38 -8.87 -17.31 -3.24
CA MET A 38 -8.45 -16.36 -4.27
C MET A 38 -8.69 -16.95 -5.65
N ASP A 39 -9.60 -16.33 -6.40
CA ASP A 39 -9.92 -16.71 -7.76
C ASP A 39 -9.07 -15.93 -8.78
N TRP A 40 -8.30 -16.67 -9.59
CA TRP A 40 -7.44 -16.12 -10.64
C TRP A 40 -8.23 -15.49 -11.79
N ASP A 41 -9.38 -16.06 -12.16
CA ASP A 41 -10.22 -15.55 -13.24
C ASP A 41 -10.79 -14.18 -12.85
N ILE A 42 -11.27 -14.04 -11.61
CA ILE A 42 -11.74 -12.76 -11.06
C ILE A 42 -10.59 -11.75 -11.05
N MET A 43 -9.37 -12.16 -10.68
CA MET A 43 -8.20 -11.29 -10.64
C MET A 43 -7.80 -10.80 -12.05
N VAL A 44 -7.87 -11.67 -13.06
CA VAL A 44 -7.59 -11.31 -14.45
C VAL A 44 -8.61 -10.28 -14.96
N TRP A 45 -9.90 -10.53 -14.76
CA TRP A 45 -10.95 -9.57 -15.14
C TRP A 45 -10.83 -8.24 -14.40
N PHE A 46 -10.55 -8.29 -13.11
CA PHE A 46 -10.28 -7.09 -12.32
C PHE A 46 -9.09 -6.30 -12.87
N ALA A 47 -7.97 -6.98 -13.16
CA ALA A 47 -6.79 -6.35 -13.74
C ALA A 47 -7.09 -5.71 -15.10
N VAL A 48 -7.86 -6.36 -15.97
CA VAL A 48 -8.30 -5.81 -17.26
C VAL A 48 -9.12 -4.52 -17.06
N LEU A 49 -10.12 -4.55 -16.18
CA LEU A 49 -10.97 -3.38 -15.89
C LEU A 49 -10.16 -2.19 -15.34
N VAL A 50 -9.28 -2.44 -14.37
CA VAL A 50 -8.42 -1.40 -13.78
C VAL A 50 -7.40 -0.90 -14.81
N THR A 51 -6.93 -1.74 -15.73
CA THR A 51 -6.05 -1.33 -16.84
C THR A 51 -6.76 -0.37 -17.79
N ILE A 52 -8.00 -0.68 -18.18
CA ILE A 52 -8.83 0.22 -19.02
C ILE A 52 -9.03 1.56 -18.32
N LEU A 53 -9.40 1.54 -17.04
CA LEU A 53 -9.58 2.77 -16.26
C LEU A 53 -8.27 3.56 -16.15
N SER A 54 -7.14 2.87 -15.97
CA SER A 54 -5.81 3.50 -15.90
C SER A 54 -5.44 4.17 -17.21
N TYR A 55 -5.77 3.52 -18.34
CA TYR A 55 -5.56 4.08 -19.67
C TYR A 55 -6.41 5.34 -19.90
N VAL A 56 -7.68 5.33 -19.51
CA VAL A 56 -8.55 6.52 -19.59
C VAL A 56 -7.96 7.68 -18.76
N LEU A 57 -7.55 7.41 -17.52
CA LEU A 57 -6.90 8.39 -16.65
C LEU A 57 -5.56 8.89 -17.20
N PHE A 58 -4.81 8.03 -17.88
CA PHE A 58 -3.54 8.38 -18.51
C PHE A 58 -3.73 9.41 -19.62
N ARG A 59 -4.80 9.28 -20.42
CA ARG A 59 -5.12 10.16 -21.56
C ARG A 59 -5.50 11.59 -21.15
N ILE A 60 -5.99 11.78 -19.93
CA ILE A 60 -6.37 13.10 -19.42
C ILE A 60 -5.13 13.77 -18.80
N LYS A 61 -4.66 14.89 -19.38
CA LYS A 61 -3.44 15.63 -18.94
C LYS A 61 -3.38 15.88 -17.43
N ARG A 62 -4.54 16.14 -16.80
CA ARG A 62 -4.64 16.43 -15.37
C ARG A 62 -4.40 15.19 -14.49
N THR A 63 -4.72 13.99 -14.98
CA THR A 63 -4.65 12.73 -14.21
C THR A 63 -3.58 11.77 -14.73
N THR A 64 -2.75 12.19 -15.69
CA THR A 64 -1.72 11.33 -16.30
C THR A 64 -0.81 10.65 -15.28
N ASN A 65 -0.37 11.38 -14.24
CA ASN A 65 0.48 10.81 -13.18
C ASN A 65 -0.25 9.76 -12.32
N ILE A 66 -1.55 9.97 -12.07
CA ILE A 66 -2.41 9.03 -11.35
C ILE A 66 -2.60 7.77 -12.21
N GLY A 67 -2.87 7.93 -13.51
CA GLY A 67 -2.98 6.82 -14.45
C GLY A 67 -1.71 5.96 -14.51
N LYS A 68 -0.52 6.59 -14.54
CA LYS A 68 0.77 5.88 -14.48
C LYS A 68 0.95 5.11 -13.17
N LEU A 69 0.63 5.73 -12.04
CA LEU A 69 0.72 5.10 -10.72
C LEU A 69 -0.23 3.91 -10.64
N MET A 70 -1.45 4.05 -11.16
CA MET A 70 -2.46 3.00 -11.16
C MET A 70 -2.01 1.81 -12.01
N PHE A 71 -1.44 2.07 -13.21
CA PHE A 71 -0.83 1.03 -14.05
C PHE A 71 0.26 0.24 -13.32
N ALA A 72 1.17 0.95 -12.64
CA ALA A 72 2.23 0.30 -11.85
C ALA A 72 1.66 -0.48 -10.64
N SER A 73 0.59 0.03 -10.04
CA SER A 73 -0.08 -0.60 -8.90
C SER A 73 -0.81 -1.90 -9.30
N ILE A 74 -1.28 -2.04 -10.54
CA ILE A 74 -1.84 -3.31 -11.03
C ILE A 74 -0.79 -4.42 -10.95
N LEU A 75 0.44 -4.16 -11.41
CA LEU A 75 1.53 -5.13 -11.34
C LEU A 75 1.85 -5.51 -9.89
N GLY A 76 1.91 -4.52 -8.99
CA GLY A 76 2.10 -4.80 -7.56
C GLY A 76 0.93 -5.58 -6.95
N THR A 77 -0.31 -5.37 -7.42
CA THR A 77 -1.49 -6.13 -6.98
C THR A 77 -1.41 -7.59 -7.41
N VAL A 78 -0.94 -7.86 -8.64
CA VAL A 78 -0.69 -9.23 -9.12
C VAL A 78 0.37 -9.92 -8.27
N VAL A 79 1.46 -9.22 -7.93
CA VAL A 79 2.48 -9.77 -7.04
C VAL A 79 1.89 -10.07 -5.65
N LEU A 80 1.11 -9.16 -5.07
CA LEU A 80 0.44 -9.39 -3.80
C LEU A 80 -0.47 -10.62 -3.86
N PHE A 81 -1.22 -10.77 -4.95
CA PHE A 81 -2.08 -11.91 -5.20
C PHE A 81 -1.32 -13.23 -5.23
N MET A 82 -0.21 -13.31 -5.97
CA MET A 82 0.63 -14.52 -6.07
C MET A 82 1.19 -14.99 -4.72
N TYR A 83 1.47 -14.05 -3.80
CA TYR A 83 2.08 -14.35 -2.51
C TYR A 83 1.12 -14.20 -1.33
N ALA A 84 -0.19 -14.10 -1.57
CA ALA A 84 -1.15 -13.79 -0.53
C ALA A 84 -1.33 -14.92 0.49
N GLU A 85 -1.22 -16.17 0.05
CA GLU A 85 -1.33 -17.36 0.91
C GLU A 85 0.04 -17.81 1.47
N GLU A 86 1.12 -17.26 0.93
CA GLU A 86 2.47 -17.65 1.28
C GLU A 86 2.88 -17.10 2.65
N SER A 87 3.39 -17.99 3.50
CA SER A 87 3.82 -17.68 4.85
C SER A 87 5.11 -18.43 5.21
N TYR A 88 6.02 -17.76 5.90
CA TYR A 88 7.37 -18.24 6.16
C TYR A 88 7.64 -18.28 7.66
N TRP A 89 8.30 -19.34 8.13
CA TRP A 89 8.73 -19.44 9.51
C TRP A 89 10.07 -18.74 9.71
N ILE A 90 10.08 -17.68 10.52
CA ILE A 90 11.29 -16.93 10.89
C ILE A 90 11.34 -16.88 12.41
N ALA A 91 12.41 -17.43 13.01
CA ALA A 91 12.63 -17.42 14.46
C ALA A 91 11.40 -17.90 15.26
N ASN A 92 10.79 -19.02 14.86
CA ASN A 92 9.56 -19.60 15.44
C ASN A 92 8.30 -18.72 15.35
N ILE A 93 8.30 -17.68 14.52
CA ILE A 93 7.13 -16.87 14.20
C ILE A 93 6.74 -17.16 12.75
N ASN A 94 5.47 -17.49 12.50
CA ASN A 94 4.95 -17.56 11.14
C ASN A 94 4.68 -16.13 10.64
N VAL A 95 5.41 -15.70 9.62
CA VAL A 95 5.34 -14.37 9.02
C VAL A 95 4.81 -14.46 7.59
N ARG A 96 3.75 -13.72 7.30
CA ARG A 96 3.16 -13.61 5.97
C ARG A 96 4.05 -12.85 5.00
N SER A 97 4.02 -13.25 3.73
CA SER A 97 4.83 -12.65 2.66
C SER A 97 4.65 -11.14 2.53
N TRP A 98 3.41 -10.63 2.65
CA TRP A 98 3.16 -9.20 2.57
C TRP A 98 3.78 -8.40 3.74
N SER A 99 3.90 -9.00 4.92
CA SER A 99 4.52 -8.37 6.09
C SER A 99 6.04 -8.30 5.92
N LEU A 100 6.63 -9.30 5.28
CA LEU A 100 8.04 -9.27 4.87
C LEU A 100 8.29 -8.19 3.82
N PHE A 101 7.44 -8.11 2.80
CA PHE A 101 7.53 -7.08 1.77
C PHE A 101 7.44 -5.67 2.35
N LEU A 102 6.49 -5.44 3.28
CA LEU A 102 6.38 -4.18 4.02
C LEU A 102 7.66 -3.87 4.81
N SER A 103 8.23 -4.87 5.49
CA SER A 103 9.45 -4.71 6.27
C SER A 103 10.62 -4.27 5.39
N VAL A 104 10.79 -4.89 4.22
CA VAL A 104 11.82 -4.52 3.24
C VAL A 104 11.63 -3.10 2.73
N LEU A 105 10.39 -2.70 2.42
CA LEU A 105 10.07 -1.32 2.01
C LEU A 105 10.44 -0.31 3.09
N TYR A 106 10.11 -0.59 4.36
CA TYR A 106 10.49 0.28 5.48
C TYR A 106 11.99 0.40 5.65
N VAL A 107 12.73 -0.70 5.51
CA VAL A 107 14.20 -0.67 5.54
C VAL A 107 14.75 0.24 4.45
N PHE A 108 14.25 0.16 3.21
CA PHE A 108 14.69 1.06 2.14
C PHE A 108 14.37 2.53 2.41
N MET A 109 13.18 2.84 2.94
CA MET A 109 12.80 4.20 3.30
C MET A 109 13.66 4.76 4.44
N LEU A 110 13.94 3.96 5.47
CA LEU A 110 14.81 4.35 6.59
C LEU A 110 16.26 4.53 6.13
N LEU A 111 16.77 3.63 5.30
CA LEU A 111 18.11 3.74 4.72
C LEU A 111 18.25 5.03 3.90
N TYR A 112 17.25 5.38 3.09
CA TYR A 112 17.25 6.65 2.36
C TYR A 112 17.21 7.87 3.29
N PHE A 113 16.42 7.80 4.37
CA PHE A 113 16.34 8.88 5.36
C PHE A 113 17.70 9.14 6.05
N LEU A 114 18.40 8.07 6.43
CA LEU A 114 19.73 8.13 7.03
C LEU A 114 20.80 8.56 6.01
N PHE A 115 20.82 7.89 4.87
CA PHE A 115 21.78 8.07 3.80
C PHE A 115 21.06 8.44 2.50
N PRO A 116 20.84 9.74 2.24
CA PRO A 116 20.11 10.20 1.07
C PRO A 116 20.96 10.09 -0.19
N HIS A 117 21.18 8.85 -0.61
CA HIS A 117 22.03 8.52 -1.74
C HIS A 117 21.21 8.47 -3.02
N ARG A 118 21.79 8.94 -4.14
CA ARG A 118 21.10 9.00 -5.44
C ARG A 118 20.61 7.63 -5.90
N TRP A 119 21.32 6.57 -5.54
CA TRP A 119 21.00 5.19 -5.87
C TRP A 119 19.78 4.63 -5.12
N LEU A 120 19.45 5.17 -3.95
CA LEU A 120 18.30 4.74 -3.16
C LEU A 120 17.00 5.45 -3.59
N LYS A 121 17.11 6.59 -4.29
CA LYS A 121 15.97 7.40 -4.73
C LYS A 121 14.99 6.65 -5.65
N PRO A 122 15.40 5.83 -6.64
CA PRO A 122 14.48 5.08 -7.47
C PRO A 122 13.60 4.10 -6.67
N PHE A 123 14.14 3.50 -5.61
CA PHE A 123 13.41 2.55 -4.77
C PHE A 123 12.28 3.21 -3.96
N LEU A 124 12.36 4.53 -3.72
CA LEU A 124 11.28 5.24 -3.05
C LEU A 124 9.99 5.25 -3.86
N PHE A 125 10.06 5.13 -5.19
CA PHE A 125 8.86 5.01 -6.05
C PHE A 125 8.07 3.73 -5.78
N LEU A 126 8.71 2.67 -5.25
CA LEU A 126 8.01 1.45 -4.87
C LEU A 126 7.03 1.67 -3.72
N SER A 127 7.24 2.68 -2.88
CA SER A 127 6.37 2.95 -1.71
C SER A 127 4.96 3.39 -2.12
N PRO A 128 4.76 4.43 -2.96
CA PRO A 128 3.42 4.79 -3.42
C PRO A 128 2.80 3.71 -4.32
N VAL A 129 3.61 2.96 -5.09
CA VAL A 129 3.11 1.81 -5.88
C VAL A 129 2.59 0.70 -4.97
N ALA A 130 3.35 0.36 -3.93
CA ALA A 130 2.93 -0.64 -2.95
C ALA A 130 1.65 -0.21 -2.24
N ALA A 131 1.57 1.04 -1.80
CA ALA A 131 0.35 1.59 -1.21
C ALA A 131 -0.84 1.49 -2.17
N GLY A 132 -0.68 1.90 -3.43
CA GLY A 132 -1.73 1.79 -4.45
C GLY A 132 -2.12 0.33 -4.73
N SER A 133 -1.16 -0.58 -4.76
CA SER A 133 -1.39 -2.02 -4.96
C SER A 133 -2.22 -2.61 -3.83
N TRP A 134 -1.91 -2.22 -2.58
CA TRP A 134 -2.64 -2.67 -1.40
C TRP A 134 -4.09 -2.16 -1.39
N VAL A 135 -4.32 -0.92 -1.84
CA VAL A 135 -5.68 -0.38 -2.05
C VAL A 135 -6.43 -1.19 -3.09
N LEU A 136 -5.83 -1.40 -4.27
CA LEU A 136 -6.47 -2.17 -5.33
C LEU A 136 -6.78 -3.60 -4.89
N PHE A 137 -5.90 -4.21 -4.11
CA PHE A 137 -6.09 -5.57 -3.60
C PHE A 137 -7.23 -5.66 -2.58
N TRP A 138 -7.21 -4.82 -1.54
CA TRP A 138 -8.16 -4.93 -0.42
C TRP A 138 -9.47 -4.22 -0.66
N ILE A 139 -9.49 -3.06 -1.32
CA ILE A 139 -10.73 -2.31 -1.60
C ILE A 139 -11.34 -2.72 -2.94
N GLY A 140 -10.51 -3.09 -3.92
CA GLY A 140 -10.95 -3.47 -5.25
C GLY A 140 -11.24 -4.97 -5.36
N TYR A 141 -10.17 -5.77 -5.44
CA TYR A 141 -10.27 -7.19 -5.75
C TYR A 141 -11.00 -8.00 -4.67
N THR A 142 -10.57 -7.89 -3.41
CA THR A 142 -11.05 -8.77 -2.32
C THR A 142 -12.58 -8.70 -2.12
N PRO A 143 -13.23 -7.52 -2.08
CA PRO A 143 -14.67 -7.42 -1.90
C PRO A 143 -15.45 -7.97 -3.10
N ILE A 144 -14.94 -7.77 -4.33
CA ILE A 144 -15.52 -8.31 -5.56
C ILE A 144 -15.46 -9.84 -5.52
N ASN A 145 -14.30 -10.39 -5.22
CA ASN A 145 -14.08 -11.83 -5.12
C ASN A 145 -15.06 -12.48 -4.12
N VAL A 146 -15.14 -11.94 -2.90
CA VAL A 146 -16.06 -12.45 -1.87
C VAL A 146 -17.52 -12.41 -2.33
N THR A 147 -17.93 -11.33 -2.97
CA THR A 147 -19.32 -11.17 -3.44
C THR A 147 -19.66 -12.18 -4.52
N LEU A 148 -18.77 -12.35 -5.50
CA LEU A 148 -18.96 -13.31 -6.58
C LEU A 148 -18.98 -14.74 -6.04
N SER A 149 -18.06 -15.10 -5.14
CA SER A 149 -18.06 -16.41 -4.48
C SER A 149 -19.34 -16.67 -3.68
N ILE A 150 -19.94 -15.66 -3.04
CA ILE A 150 -21.23 -15.84 -2.36
C ILE A 150 -22.36 -16.05 -3.38
N MET A 151 -22.40 -15.24 -4.44
CA MET A 151 -23.43 -15.33 -5.48
C MET A 151 -23.40 -16.66 -6.24
N GLU A 152 -22.22 -17.21 -6.51
CA GLU A 152 -22.05 -18.51 -7.19
C GLU A 152 -22.67 -19.68 -6.41
N VAL A 153 -22.67 -19.59 -5.09
CA VAL A 153 -23.16 -20.65 -4.20
C VAL A 153 -24.66 -20.50 -3.92
N GLN A 154 -25.31 -19.44 -4.44
CA GLN A 154 -26.75 -19.22 -4.30
C GLN A 154 -27.56 -20.41 -4.87
N GLY A 155 -28.47 -20.95 -4.06
CA GLY A 155 -29.31 -22.10 -4.43
C GLY A 155 -28.63 -23.47 -4.28
N THR A 156 -27.34 -23.51 -3.92
CA THR A 156 -26.62 -24.78 -3.62
C THR A 156 -26.50 -25.06 -2.12
N ILE A 157 -26.56 -24.01 -1.29
CA ILE A 157 -26.52 -24.09 0.18
C ILE A 157 -27.88 -23.72 0.78
N PRO A 158 -28.17 -24.15 2.03
CA PRO A 158 -29.37 -23.72 2.75
C PRO A 158 -29.47 -22.20 2.84
N ASP A 159 -30.69 -21.67 2.67
CA ASP A 159 -30.97 -20.22 2.66
C ASP A 159 -30.47 -19.52 3.93
N GLU A 160 -30.55 -20.17 5.09
CA GLU A 160 -30.03 -19.65 6.36
C GLU A 160 -28.52 -19.37 6.31
N LYS A 161 -27.75 -20.27 5.69
CA LYS A 161 -26.29 -20.12 5.55
C LYS A 161 -25.96 -19.05 4.52
N TYR A 162 -26.74 -18.97 3.44
CA TYR A 162 -26.60 -17.95 2.40
C TYR A 162 -26.88 -16.54 2.93
N HIS A 163 -28.01 -16.36 3.63
CA HIS A 163 -28.35 -15.08 4.28
C HIS A 163 -27.32 -14.68 5.33
N LYS A 164 -26.79 -15.65 6.08
CA LYS A 164 -25.68 -15.40 7.00
C LYS A 164 -24.42 -14.92 6.28
N ALA A 165 -24.05 -15.54 5.16
CA ALA A 165 -22.90 -15.10 4.36
C ALA A 165 -23.08 -13.68 3.80
N ILE A 166 -24.28 -13.37 3.26
CA ILE A 166 -24.61 -12.00 2.81
C ILE A 166 -24.52 -11.00 3.96
N SER A 167 -25.04 -11.35 5.14
CA SER A 167 -25.04 -10.45 6.30
C SER A 167 -23.62 -10.09 6.78
N MET A 168 -22.60 -10.89 6.43
CA MET A 168 -21.20 -10.62 6.75
C MET A 168 -20.49 -9.70 5.74
N LEU A 169 -21.06 -9.47 4.54
CA LEU A 169 -20.45 -8.64 3.50
C LEU A 169 -20.10 -7.21 4.00
N PRO A 170 -20.98 -6.47 4.71
CA PRO A 170 -20.67 -5.14 5.19
C PRO A 170 -19.47 -5.11 6.14
N ASP A 171 -19.34 -6.12 7.00
CA ASP A 171 -18.22 -6.25 7.95
C ASP A 171 -16.91 -6.57 7.23
N ILE A 172 -16.97 -7.44 6.21
CA ILE A 172 -15.83 -7.77 5.35
C ILE A 172 -15.34 -6.51 4.62
N TYR A 173 -16.27 -5.74 4.04
CA TYR A 173 -15.96 -4.53 3.31
C TYR A 173 -15.33 -3.48 4.22
N SER A 174 -15.89 -3.30 5.42
CA SER A 174 -15.36 -2.39 6.43
C SER A 174 -13.96 -2.80 6.88
N THR A 175 -13.75 -4.10 7.12
CA THR A 175 -12.43 -4.64 7.50
C THR A 175 -11.39 -4.42 6.40
N CYS A 176 -11.77 -4.67 5.15
CA CYS A 176 -10.92 -4.43 3.99
C CYS A 176 -10.54 -2.95 3.84
N LEU A 177 -11.52 -2.05 4.01
CA LEU A 177 -11.31 -0.61 3.95
C LEU A 177 -10.39 -0.11 5.08
N ILE A 178 -10.62 -0.57 6.32
CA ILE A 178 -9.78 -0.23 7.48
C ILE A 178 -8.35 -0.73 7.26
N SER A 179 -8.18 -1.98 6.82
CA SER A 179 -6.87 -2.56 6.50
C SER A 179 -6.14 -1.74 5.44
N ALA A 180 -6.83 -1.39 4.34
CA ALA A 180 -6.26 -0.59 3.28
C ALA A 180 -5.84 0.80 3.76
N LEU A 181 -6.68 1.49 4.54
CA LEU A 181 -6.39 2.82 5.08
C LEU A 181 -5.22 2.81 6.07
N LEU A 182 -5.19 1.85 6.99
CA LEU A 182 -4.10 1.73 7.96
C LEU A 182 -2.78 1.49 7.24
N TRP A 183 -2.74 0.53 6.31
CA TRP A 183 -1.50 0.19 5.61
C TRP A 183 -1.00 1.31 4.70
N THR A 184 -1.90 1.93 3.94
CA THR A 184 -1.55 3.04 3.05
C THR A 184 -1.09 4.27 3.80
N SER A 185 -1.80 4.66 4.87
CA SER A 185 -1.41 5.80 5.71
C SER A 185 -0.03 5.58 6.34
N GLN A 186 0.27 4.36 6.78
CA GLN A 186 1.58 4.01 7.32
C GLN A 186 2.69 4.09 6.26
N VAL A 187 2.52 3.43 5.11
CA VAL A 187 3.51 3.44 4.02
C VAL A 187 3.76 4.86 3.51
N LEU A 188 2.69 5.62 3.28
CA LEU A 188 2.79 7.01 2.83
C LEU A 188 3.37 7.93 3.90
N GLY A 189 3.06 7.70 5.18
CA GLY A 189 3.62 8.44 6.30
C GLY A 189 5.14 8.26 6.43
N VAL A 190 5.62 7.01 6.35
CA VAL A 190 7.06 6.71 6.37
C VAL A 190 7.75 7.25 5.11
N TYR A 191 7.11 7.10 3.94
CA TYR A 191 7.60 7.67 2.69
C TYR A 191 7.75 9.19 2.77
N ALA A 192 6.73 9.88 3.31
CA ALA A 192 6.74 11.33 3.52
C ALA A 192 7.90 11.77 4.42
N LEU A 193 8.09 11.06 5.54
CA LEU A 193 9.21 11.31 6.46
C LEU A 193 10.56 11.09 5.78
N ALA A 194 10.73 9.99 5.05
CA ALA A 194 11.97 9.68 4.34
C ALA A 194 12.28 10.69 3.23
N TYR A 195 11.27 11.08 2.45
CA TYR A 195 11.42 11.97 1.32
C TYR A 195 11.64 13.43 1.74
N TRP A 196 10.80 13.96 2.64
CA TRP A 196 10.85 15.37 3.04
C TRP A 196 11.74 15.64 4.26
N GLY A 197 11.80 14.71 5.21
CA GLY A 197 12.58 14.85 6.45
C GLY A 197 14.10 14.86 6.25
N ASN A 198 14.56 14.41 5.08
CA ASN A 198 15.97 14.48 4.71
C ASN A 198 16.48 15.92 4.45
N ASN A 199 15.63 16.89 4.09
CA ASN A 199 16.08 18.29 4.01
C ASN A 199 14.91 19.26 4.21
N PRO A 200 14.48 19.52 5.47
CA PRO A 200 13.25 20.25 5.76
C PRO A 200 13.25 21.66 5.16
N ARG A 201 14.41 22.31 5.08
CA ARG A 201 14.53 23.68 4.54
C ARG A 201 14.27 23.73 3.02
N VAL A 202 14.89 22.84 2.26
CA VAL A 202 14.73 22.79 0.79
C VAL A 202 13.37 22.20 0.42
N SER A 203 12.91 21.18 1.15
CA SER A 203 11.58 20.58 0.98
C SER A 203 10.46 21.61 1.23
N TYR A 204 10.55 22.39 2.32
CA TYR A 204 9.58 23.45 2.62
C TYR A 204 9.58 24.54 1.55
N GLN A 205 10.75 24.99 1.10
CA GLN A 205 10.85 26.00 0.03
C GLN A 205 10.26 25.50 -1.30
N ASN A 206 10.46 24.22 -1.64
CA ASN A 206 9.89 23.62 -2.84
C ASN A 206 8.38 23.39 -2.73
N ALA A 207 7.90 22.95 -1.57
CA ALA A 207 6.46 22.80 -1.30
C ALA A 207 5.73 24.14 -1.38
N VAL A 208 6.27 25.19 -0.75
CA VAL A 208 5.72 26.56 -0.79
C VAL A 208 5.73 27.12 -2.22
N ARG A 209 6.80 26.88 -3.00
CA ARG A 209 6.82 27.26 -4.42
C ARG A 209 5.76 26.53 -5.24
N SER A 210 5.62 25.21 -5.05
CA SER A 210 4.62 24.41 -5.75
C SER A 210 3.19 24.85 -5.41
N LEU A 211 2.93 25.17 -4.14
CA LEU A 211 1.64 25.71 -3.68
C LEU A 211 1.37 27.08 -4.27
N LYS A 212 2.36 27.98 -4.29
CA LYS A 212 2.24 29.28 -4.96
C LYS A 212 1.92 29.12 -6.46
N SER A 213 2.61 28.22 -7.17
CA SER A 213 2.33 27.98 -8.59
C SER A 213 0.97 27.35 -8.87
N MET A 214 0.36 26.66 -7.90
CA MET A 214 -1.00 26.13 -8.02
C MET A 214 -2.07 27.19 -7.73
N VAL A 215 -1.76 28.17 -6.88
CA VAL A 215 -2.68 29.26 -6.47
C VAL A 215 -2.63 30.45 -7.44
N SER A 216 -1.50 30.71 -8.08
CA SER A 216 -1.38 31.68 -9.17
C SER A 216 -1.19 30.94 -10.50
N PRO A 217 -2.26 30.47 -11.16
CA PRO A 217 -2.15 30.13 -12.56
C PRO A 217 -1.77 31.44 -13.27
N SER A 218 -0.62 31.47 -13.92
CA SER A 218 -0.19 32.57 -14.76
C SER A 218 -1.32 32.95 -15.71
N SER A 219 -1.73 34.21 -15.63
CA SER A 219 -2.55 34.94 -16.62
C SER A 219 -1.97 34.82 -18.02
#